data_AF-A0A7Y8F1W5-F1
#
_entry.id   AF-A0A7Y8F1W5-F1
#
_cell.length_a   1.000
_cell.length_b   1.000
_cell.length_c   1.000
_cell.angle_alpha   90.00
_cell.angle_beta   90.00
_cell.angle_gamma   90.00
#
_symmetry.space_group_name_H-M   'P 1'
#
loop_
_entity.id
_entity.type
_entity.pdbx_description
1 polymer ?
#
loop_
_entity_poly.entity_id
_entity_poly.type
_entity_poly.pdbx_seq_one_letter_code
_entity_poly.pdbx_strand_id
1 'polypeptide(L)' 'MIEAAQHRYFAYAEGVGRAHGHVIEAPSFEAAAVGYTEIYAPPVDADDEIRVFVAEMEGGQEHCFVIDLGDGQAEPCG' A
#
# COMPACT_ATOMS: atom_id res chain seq x y z
N MET A 1 -2.66 10.53 24.52
CA MET A 1 -2.76 10.09 23.12
C MET A 1 -1.79 8.96 22.95
N ILE A 2 -2.26 7.79 22.53
CA ILE A 2 -1.36 6.72 22.12
C ILE A 2 -0.97 7.11 20.70
N GLU A 3 0.24 7.60 20.50
CA GLU A 3 0.77 7.77 19.14
C GLU A 3 0.81 6.36 18.55
N ALA A 4 0.02 6.10 17.51
CA ALA A 4 0.07 4.82 16.83
C ALA A 4 1.52 4.64 16.33
N ALA A 5 2.16 3.55 16.74
CA ALA A 5 3.55 3.30 16.37
C ALA A 5 3.65 3.29 14.84
N GLN A 6 4.39 4.25 14.28
CA GLN A 6 4.64 4.27 12.85
C GLN A 6 5.72 3.26 12.52
N HIS A 7 5.41 2.37 11.58
CA HIS A 7 6.32 1.36 11.08
C HIS A 7 6.70 1.67 9.64
N ARG A 8 7.90 1.25 9.25
CA ARG A 8 8.41 1.41 7.88
C ARG A 8 8.02 0.21 7.04
N TYR A 9 7.15 0.46 6.07
CA TYR A 9 6.70 -0.53 5.12
C TYR A 9 7.22 -0.20 3.72
N PHE A 10 7.57 -1.21 2.95
CA PHE A 10 7.89 -1.09 1.54
C PHE A 10 6.65 -1.42 0.71
N ALA A 11 6.07 -0.42 0.05
CA ALA A 11 4.86 -0.56 -0.76
C ALA A 11 5.20 -0.46 -2.25
N TYR A 12 4.57 -1.29 -3.08
CA TYR A 12 4.69 -1.22 -4.54
C TYR A 12 3.39 -1.66 -5.21
N ALA A 13 3.00 -0.99 -6.30
CA ALA A 13 1.86 -1.43 -7.10
C ALA A 13 2.26 -2.57 -8.06
N GLU A 14 1.36 -3.54 -8.25
CA GLU A 14 1.56 -4.70 -9.13
C GLU A 14 1.92 -4.26 -10.56
N GLY A 15 1.18 -3.28 -11.09
CA GLY A 15 1.30 -2.81 -12.48
C GLY A 15 2.63 -2.11 -12.81
N VAL A 16 3.36 -1.60 -11.82
CA VAL A 16 4.68 -0.96 -12.00
C VAL A 16 5.84 -1.82 -11.49
N GLY A 17 5.53 -2.83 -10.66
CA GLY A 17 6.48 -3.76 -10.07
C GLY A 17 7.34 -3.18 -8.96
N ARG A 18 8.06 -4.06 -8.25
CA ARG A 18 8.91 -3.72 -7.08
C ARG A 18 9.98 -2.65 -7.34
N ALA A 19 10.41 -2.47 -8.60
CA ALA A 19 11.41 -1.47 -8.95
C ALA A 19 10.92 -0.02 -8.72
N HIS A 20 9.60 0.19 -8.72
CA HIS A 20 8.93 1.46 -8.44
C HIS A 20 8.29 1.47 -7.04
N GLY A 21 8.73 0.57 -6.16
CA GLY A 21 8.29 0.54 -4.78
C GLY A 21 8.93 1.64 -3.94
N HIS A 22 8.20 2.12 -2.94
CA HIS A 22 8.60 3.18 -2.05
C HIS A 22 8.40 2.78 -0.58
N VAL A 23 9.22 3.34 0.30
CA VAL A 23 9.08 3.13 1.74
C VAL A 23 8.09 4.16 2.29
N ILE A 24 7.03 3.68 2.93
CA ILE A 24 5.97 4.46 3.58
C ILE A 24 6.04 4.25 5.09
N GLU A 25 5.93 5.35 5.84
CA GLU A 25 5.78 5.31 7.29
C GLU A 25 4.29 5.39 7.63
N ALA A 26 3.77 4.35 8.27
CA ALA A 26 2.34 4.26 8.55
C ALA A 26 2.07 3.47 9.84
N PRO A 27 0.90 3.63 10.46
CA PRO A 27 0.52 2.86 11.65
C PRO A 27 0.12 1.41 11.36
N SER A 28 -0.12 1.05 10.09
CA SER A 28 -0.54 -0.29 9.66
C SER A 28 -0.19 -0.54 8.19
N PHE A 29 -0.25 -1.82 7.77
CA PHE A 29 -0.06 -2.20 6.36
C PHE A 29 -1.09 -1.55 5.43
N GLU A 30 -2.35 -1.50 5.85
CA GLU A 30 -3.45 -0.86 5.10
C GLU A 30 -3.18 0.64 4.91
N ALA A 31 -2.82 1.34 5.98
CA ALA A 31 -2.49 2.76 5.91
C ALA A 31 -1.25 3.02 5.03
N ALA A 32 -0.30 2.09 4.98
CA ALA A 32 0.84 2.18 4.08
C ALA A 32 0.44 2.01 2.61
N ALA A 33 -0.51 1.11 2.31
CA ALA A 33 -1.02 0.92 0.96
C ALA A 33 -1.74 2.18 0.44
N VAL A 34 -2.66 2.72 1.26
CA VAL A 34 -3.39 3.97 0.94
C VAL A 34 -2.41 5.15 0.79
N GLY A 35 -1.48 5.30 1.73
CA GLY A 35 -0.48 6.37 1.66
C GLY A 35 0.41 6.27 0.43
N TYR A 36 0.76 5.06 -0.01
CA TYR A 36 1.48 4.85 -1.27
C TYR A 36 0.67 5.33 -2.48
N THR A 37 -0.61 4.97 -2.58
CA THR A 37 -1.46 5.40 -3.71
C THR A 37 -1.72 6.89 -3.72
N GLU A 38 -1.91 7.52 -2.55
CA GLU A 38 -2.13 8.96 -2.43
C GLU A 38 -0.90 9.79 -2.83
N ILE A 39 0.30 9.32 -2.46
CA ILE A 39 1.56 10.05 -2.72
C ILE A 39 2.04 9.86 -4.16
N TYR A 40 1.98 8.63 -4.66
CA TYR A 40 2.63 8.26 -5.92
C TYR A 40 1.67 8.10 -7.10
N ALA A 41 0.36 8.02 -6.85
CA ALA A 41 -0.69 7.87 -7.86
C ALA A 41 -0.28 6.91 -9.00
N PRO A 42 0.01 5.63 -8.67
CA PRO A 42 0.43 4.65 -9.67
C PRO A 42 -0.69 4.46 -10.72
N PRO A 43 -0.34 3.98 -11.93
CA PRO A 43 -1.32 3.74 -12.97
C PRO A 43 -2.36 2.71 -12.51
N VAL A 44 -3.62 3.05 -12.80
CA VAL A 44 -4.83 2.31 -12.43
C VAL A 44 -5.14 1.28 -13.52
N ASP A 45 -5.76 0.17 -13.15
CA ASP A 45 -6.24 -0.79 -14.14
C ASP A 45 -7.59 -0.37 -14.75
N ALA A 46 -8.22 -1.28 -15.50
CA ALA A 46 -9.47 -1.00 -16.21
C ALA A 46 -10.69 -0.95 -15.28
N ASP A 47 -10.57 -1.42 -14.04
CA ASP A 47 -11.63 -1.52 -13.05
C ASP A 47 -11.53 -0.38 -12.00
N ASP A 48 -10.65 0.62 -12.23
CA ASP A 48 -10.32 1.69 -11.27
C ASP A 48 -9.74 1.15 -9.94
N GLU A 49 -9.15 -0.05 -9.99
CA GLU A 49 -8.50 -0.70 -8.87
C GLU A 49 -6.97 -0.57 -8.98
N ILE A 50 -6.30 -0.52 -7.83
CA ILE A 50 -4.84 -0.63 -7.73
C ILE A 50 -4.49 -1.74 -6.75
N ARG A 51 -3.80 -2.77 -7.23
CA ARG A 51 -3.18 -3.78 -6.36
C ARG A 51 -1.85 -3.29 -5.83
N VAL A 52 -1.75 -3.14 -4.52
CA VAL A 52 -0.56 -2.71 -3.79
C VAL A 52 -0.08 -3.82 -2.88
N PHE A 53 1.18 -4.19 -3.01
CA PHE A 53 1.86 -5.09 -2.11
C PHE A 53 2.67 -4.27 -1.10
N VAL A 54 2.50 -4.58 0.18
CA VAL A 54 3.12 -3.91 1.31
C VAL A 54 3.93 -4.91 2.11
N ALA A 55 5.25 -4.76 2.13
CA ALA A 55 6.17 -5.59 2.88
C ALA A 55 6.70 -4.83 4.12
N GLU A 56 6.62 -5.45 5.29
CA GLU A 56 7.25 -4.92 6.50
C GLU A 56 8.77 -5.07 6.41
N MET A 57 9.51 -4.00 6.73
CA MET A 57 10.97 -4.04 6.70
C MET A 57 11.59 -4.75 7.91
N GLU A 58 10.87 -4.82 9.04
CA GLU A 58 11.37 -5.45 10.27
C GLU A 58 11.00 -6.94 10.37
N GLY A 59 9.74 -7.29 10.06
CA GLY A 59 9.24 -8.66 10.15
C GLY A 59 9.31 -9.47 8.85
N GLY A 60 9.52 -8.83 7.70
CA GLY A 60 9.57 -9.48 6.39
C GLY A 60 8.23 -10.02 5.89
N GLN A 61 7.12 -9.71 6.57
CA GLN A 61 5.78 -10.09 6.14
C GLN A 61 5.31 -9.19 4.99
N GLU A 62 4.78 -9.78 3.93
CA GLU A 62 4.19 -9.07 2.80
C GLU A 62 2.67 -9.31 2.80
N HIS A 63 1.92 -8.22 2.69
CA HIS A 63 0.48 -8.21 2.57
C HIS A 63 0.09 -7.56 1.25
N CYS A 64 -0.95 -8.09 0.62
CA CYS A 64 -1.50 -7.54 -0.61
C CYS A 64 -2.81 -6.82 -0.27
N PHE A 65 -3.00 -5.65 -0.86
CA PHE A 65 -4.23 -4.86 -0.76
C PHE A 65 -4.69 -4.44 -2.16
N VAL A 66 -5.98 -4.42 -2.39
CA VAL A 66 -6.65 -3.81 -3.54
C VAL A 66 -7.22 -2.48 -3.06
N ILE A 67 -6.82 -1.40 -3.72
CA ILE A 67 -7.33 -0.05 -3.46
C ILE A 67 -8.36 0.25 -4.55
N ASP A 68 -9.62 0.45 -4.17
CA ASP A 68 -10.66 0.98 -5.06
C ASP A 68 -10.52 2.51 -5.09
N LEU A 69 -10.34 3.11 -6.27
CA LEU A 69 -10.21 4.56 -6.38
C LEU A 69 -11.54 5.31 -6.50
N GLY A 70 -12.64 4.60 -6.74
CA GLY A 70 -13.99 5.16 -6.73
C GLY A 70 -14.42 5.58 -5.34
N ASP A 71 -14.06 4.80 -4.32
CA ASP A 71 -14.39 5.07 -2.90
C ASP A 71 -13.18 5.25 -1.96
N GLY A 72 -11.97 4.93 -2.43
CA GLY A 72 -10.72 5.12 -1.69
C GLY A 72 -10.47 4.06 -0.61
N GLN A 73 -11.23 2.97 -0.59
CA GLN A 73 -11.06 1.89 0.38
C GLN A 73 -9.94 0.94 -0.01
N ALA A 74 -9.28 0.39 1.01
CA ALA A 74 -8.25 -0.62 0.87
C ALA A 74 -8.76 -1.96 1.41
N GLU A 75 -8.86 -2.96 0.55
CA GLU A 75 -9.26 -4.31 0.93
C GLU A 75 -8.08 -5.27 0.81
N PRO A 76 -7.87 -6.21 1.76
CA PRO A 76 -6.82 -7.22 1.62
C PRO A 76 -7.12 -8.14 0.42
N CYS A 77 -6.09 -8.55 -0.31
CA CYS A 77 -6.25 -9.50 -1.41
C CYS A 77 -6.68 -10.87 -0.86
N GLY A 78 -7.94 -11.26 -1.08
CA GLY A 78 -8.48 -12.54 -0.62
C GLY A 78 -9.96 -12.72 -0.93
#